data_AF-A0A075MQ60-F1
#
_entry.id   AF-A0A075MQ60-F1
#
_cell.length_a   1.000
_cell.length_b   1.000
_cell.length_c   1.000
_cell.angle_alpha   90.00
_cell.angle_beta   90.00
_cell.angle_gamma   90.00
#
_symmetry.space_group_name_H-M   'P 1'
#
loop_
_entity.id
_entity.type
_entity.pdbx_description
1 polymer ?
#
loop_
_entity_poly.entity_id
_entity_poly.type
_entity_poly.pdbx_seq_one_letter_code
_entity_poly.pdbx_strand_id
1 'polypeptide(L)'
;MEIKSGTLKPAIRVIVLMLVVTGVAYPLALVAVGQSVLPFQSNGSILELNGKEVGSRLIAQEFSSPKFFHPRPAAETASGVDPHITPDDAYSQAKGVSRATGIPENYLVTMIELNIERNRSANLVAFAPEYVNVLELNIELARQYPDVYAELPGEGQRDR
;
A
#
# COMPACT_ATOMS: atom_id res chain seq x y z
N MET A 1 -13.66 -0.09 50.25
CA MET A 1 -13.33 -1.29 49.46
C MET A 1 -12.05 -1.88 50.04
N GLU A 2 -12.17 -2.90 50.88
CA GLU A 2 -11.05 -3.47 51.65
C GLU A 2 -10.46 -4.66 50.89
N ILE A 3 -9.21 -4.55 50.43
CA ILE A 3 -8.55 -5.64 49.70
C ILE A 3 -8.07 -6.67 50.72
N LYS A 4 -8.64 -7.88 50.70
CA LYS A 4 -8.17 -9.00 51.53
C LYS A 4 -6.70 -9.30 51.21
N SER A 5 -5.84 -9.35 52.23
CA SER A 5 -4.38 -9.55 52.09
C SER A 5 -4.00 -10.84 51.34
N GLY A 6 -4.88 -11.85 51.31
CA GLY A 6 -4.69 -13.10 50.57
C GLY A 6 -4.87 -12.99 49.05
N THR A 7 -5.52 -11.95 48.53
CA THR A 7 -5.85 -11.85 47.09
C THR A 7 -4.87 -10.97 46.28
N LEU A 8 -4.01 -10.19 46.94
CA LEU A 8 -3.08 -9.28 46.26
C LEU A 8 -1.99 -10.01 45.47
N LYS A 9 -1.40 -11.06 46.05
CA LYS A 9 -0.35 -11.88 45.40
C LYS A 9 -0.84 -12.59 44.12
N PRO A 10 -1.99 -13.30 44.13
CA PRO A 10 -2.51 -13.90 42.89
C PRO A 10 -2.93 -12.83 41.86
N ALA A 11 -3.46 -11.69 42.28
CA ALA A 11 -3.78 -10.59 41.36
C ALA A 11 -2.54 -10.07 40.63
N ILE A 12 -1.44 -9.78 41.35
CA ILE A 12 -0.18 -9.34 40.73
C ILE A 12 0.37 -10.40 39.77
N ARG A 13 0.31 -11.69 40.15
CA ARG A 13 0.76 -12.78 39.27
C ARG A 13 -0.02 -12.85 37.97
N VAL A 14 -1.35 -12.71 38.04
CA VAL A 14 -2.19 -12.71 36.83
C VAL A 14 -1.90 -11.48 35.97
N ILE A 15 -1.69 -10.32 36.57
CA ILE A 15 -1.31 -9.09 35.84
C ILE A 15 0.03 -9.29 35.12
N VAL A 16 1.06 -9.76 35.82
CA VAL A 16 2.39 -9.99 35.24
C VAL A 16 2.33 -11.06 34.16
N LEU A 17 1.63 -12.17 34.41
CA LEU A 17 1.44 -13.22 33.43
C LEU A 17 0.75 -12.68 32.17
N MET A 18 -0.34 -11.93 32.32
CA MET A 18 -1.03 -11.32 31.19
C MET A 18 -0.13 -10.35 30.44
N LEU A 19 0.63 -9.51 31.14
CA LEU A 19 1.56 -8.56 30.51
C LEU A 19 2.64 -9.29 29.71
N VAL A 20 3.21 -10.37 30.23
CA VAL A 20 4.20 -11.18 29.50
C VAL A 20 3.56 -11.87 28.30
N VAL A 21 2.38 -12.45 28.47
CA VAL A 21 1.70 -13.18 27.39
C VAL A 21 1.27 -12.23 26.27
N THR A 22 0.59 -11.13 26.58
CA THR A 22 0.04 -10.22 25.55
C THR A 22 1.01 -9.15 25.08
N GLY A 23 1.98 -8.76 25.93
CA GLY A 23 2.97 -7.73 25.60
C GLY A 23 4.26 -8.27 24.99
N VAL A 24 4.58 -9.56 25.21
CA VAL A 24 5.85 -10.15 24.72
C VAL A 24 5.60 -11.40 23.90
N ALA A 25 5.00 -12.44 24.50
CA ALA A 25 4.89 -13.74 23.84
C ALA A 25 4.02 -13.66 22.56
N TYR A 26 2.89 -12.97 22.63
CA TYR A 26 1.95 -12.84 21.52
C TYR A 26 2.49 -11.99 20.35
N PRO A 27 3.01 -10.75 20.55
CA PRO A 27 3.56 -9.96 19.45
C PRO A 27 4.75 -10.65 18.77
N LEU A 28 5.63 -11.30 19.54
CA LEU A 28 6.77 -12.04 18.95
C LEU A 28 6.31 -13.25 18.13
N ALA A 29 5.31 -13.99 18.62
CA ALA A 29 4.73 -15.08 17.86
C ALA A 29 4.12 -14.59 16.53
N LEU A 30 3.38 -13.48 16.57
CA LEU A 30 2.82 -12.87 15.36
C LEU A 30 3.89 -12.42 14.37
N VAL A 31 4.94 -11.73 14.84
CA VAL A 31 6.05 -11.29 13.98
C VAL A 31 6.76 -12.49 13.36
N ALA A 32 7.04 -13.53 14.15
CA ALA A 32 7.69 -14.74 13.65
C ALA A 32 6.87 -15.44 12.56
N VAL A 33 5.56 -15.56 12.77
CA VAL A 33 4.65 -16.13 11.77
C VAL A 33 4.58 -15.23 10.53
N GLY A 34 4.43 -13.92 10.72
CA GLY A 34 4.34 -12.94 9.63
C GLY A 34 5.59 -12.94 8.74
N GLN A 35 6.78 -12.90 9.34
CA GLN A 35 8.05 -12.92 8.61
C GLN A 35 8.30 -14.27 7.91
N SER A 36 7.79 -15.37 8.45
CA SER A 36 7.96 -16.71 7.85
C SER A 36 7.02 -16.95 6.67
N VAL A 37 5.75 -16.56 6.79
CA VAL A 37 4.72 -16.88 5.79
C VAL A 37 4.50 -15.75 4.78
N LEU A 38 4.57 -14.50 5.22
CA LEU A 38 4.21 -13.30 4.45
C LEU A 38 5.24 -12.18 4.64
N PRO A 39 6.53 -12.42 4.28
CA PRO A 39 7.60 -11.44 4.51
C PRO A 39 7.37 -10.14 3.74
N PHE A 40 6.80 -10.19 2.53
CA PHE A 40 6.52 -8.99 1.74
C PHE A 40 5.52 -8.06 2.45
N GLN A 41 4.42 -8.61 2.96
CA GLN A 41 3.39 -7.84 3.65
C GLN A 41 3.88 -7.36 5.02
N SER A 42 4.62 -8.22 5.73
CA SER A 42 5.14 -7.92 7.08
C SER A 42 6.21 -6.82 7.09
N ASN A 43 6.91 -6.62 5.97
CA ASN A 43 7.89 -5.56 5.80
C ASN A 43 7.31 -4.30 5.12
N GLY A 44 5.98 -4.17 5.07
CA GLY A 44 5.31 -2.95 4.60
C GLY A 44 4.96 -2.92 3.11
N SER A 45 5.05 -4.05 2.40
CA SER A 45 4.69 -4.17 0.98
C SER A 45 5.41 -3.14 0.09
N ILE A 46 6.72 -3.01 0.30
CA ILE A 46 7.55 -2.02 -0.39
C ILE A 46 7.65 -2.36 -1.89
N LEU A 47 7.46 -1.36 -2.73
CA LEU A 47 7.63 -1.43 -4.17
C LEU A 47 8.97 -0.82 -4.56
N GLU A 48 9.65 -1.49 -5.49
CA GLU A 48 10.97 -1.10 -5.97
C GLU A 48 10.94 -0.81 -7.47
N LEU A 49 11.74 0.17 -7.90
CA LEU A 49 12.06 0.42 -9.30
C LEU A 49 13.58 0.48 -9.44
N ASN A 50 14.14 -0.30 -10.36
CA ASN A 50 15.59 -0.33 -10.64
C ASN A 50 16.47 -0.58 -9.40
N GLY A 51 15.98 -1.41 -8.46
CA GLY A 51 16.69 -1.73 -7.22
C GLY A 51 16.63 -0.65 -6.13
N LYS A 52 15.81 0.39 -6.32
CA LYS A 52 15.57 1.44 -5.33
C LYS A 52 14.14 1.36 -4.80
N GLU A 53 13.99 1.44 -3.48
CA GLU A 53 12.68 1.53 -2.82
C GLU A 53 12.00 2.86 -3.15
N VAL A 54 10.86 2.79 -3.84
CA VAL A 54 10.10 3.98 -4.27
C VAL A 54 8.90 4.27 -3.41
N GLY A 55 8.33 3.25 -2.72
CA GLY A 55 7.18 3.45 -1.86
C GLY A 55 6.57 2.15 -1.35
N SER A 56 5.37 2.23 -0.77
CA SER A 56 4.59 1.07 -0.35
C SER A 56 3.34 0.95 -1.21
N ARG A 57 2.95 -0.30 -1.52
CA ARG A 57 1.66 -0.60 -2.15
C ARG A 57 0.47 -0.05 -1.36
N LEU A 58 0.61 0.21 -0.07
CA LEU A 58 -0.47 0.60 0.84
C LEU A 58 -0.61 2.11 1.06
N ILE A 59 0.32 2.92 0.53
CA ILE A 59 0.40 4.35 0.84
C ILE A 59 0.33 5.17 -0.45
N ALA A 60 -0.62 6.09 -0.51
CA ALA A 60 -0.72 7.06 -1.60
C ALA A 60 0.53 7.94 -1.69
N GLN A 61 0.90 8.29 -2.92
CA GLN A 61 1.93 9.28 -3.20
C GLN A 61 1.33 10.42 -4.02
N GLU A 62 1.79 11.64 -3.76
CA GLU A 62 1.40 12.78 -4.58
C GLU A 62 2.20 12.77 -5.88
N PHE A 63 1.48 12.68 -6.99
CA PHE A 63 2.02 12.90 -8.32
C PHE A 63 1.62 14.30 -8.78
N SER A 64 2.58 15.12 -9.21
CA SER A 64 2.33 16.50 -9.68
C SER A 64 2.34 16.63 -11.21
N SER A 65 2.95 15.67 -11.90
CA SER A 65 3.11 15.72 -13.36
C SER A 65 1.98 14.98 -14.08
N PRO A 66 1.43 15.54 -15.18
CA PRO A 66 0.33 14.93 -15.93
C PRO A 66 0.72 13.64 -16.68
N LYS A 67 1.99 13.26 -16.65
CA LYS A 67 2.49 11.99 -17.20
C LYS A 67 2.11 10.77 -16.33
N PHE A 68 1.70 11.01 -15.09
CA PHE A 68 1.35 9.97 -14.12
C PHE A 68 -0.15 9.86 -13.93
N PHE A 69 -0.58 8.68 -13.48
CA PHE A 69 -1.88 8.54 -12.84
C PHE A 69 -1.83 9.17 -11.45
N HIS A 70 -2.92 9.81 -11.05
CA HIS A 70 -3.06 10.53 -9.80
C HIS A 70 -4.05 9.80 -8.87
N PRO A 71 -3.72 9.61 -7.58
CA PRO A 71 -4.67 9.12 -6.61
C PRO A 71 -5.70 10.19 -6.27
N ARG A 72 -6.72 9.80 -5.51
CA ARG A 72 -7.68 10.75 -4.96
C ARG A 72 -6.97 11.75 -4.03
N PRO A 73 -7.39 13.03 -4.00
CA PRO A 73 -6.86 13.98 -3.05
C PRO A 73 -6.99 13.46 -1.61
N ALA A 74 -5.95 13.62 -0.79
CA ALA A 74 -5.94 13.13 0.59
C ALA A 74 -7.16 13.62 1.39
N ALA A 75 -7.58 14.86 1.18
CA ALA A 75 -8.74 15.49 1.83
C ALA A 75 -10.10 14.83 1.48
N GLU A 76 -10.17 14.04 0.41
CA GLU A 76 -11.39 13.36 -0.04
C GLU A 76 -11.42 11.86 0.36
N THR A 77 -10.40 11.41 1.08
CA THR A 77 -10.25 10.01 1.53
C THR A 77 -10.35 9.93 3.05
N ALA A 78 -10.97 8.86 3.56
CA ALA A 78 -11.14 8.70 5.01
C ALA A 78 -9.80 8.47 5.75
N SER A 79 -8.84 7.82 5.09
CA SER A 79 -7.51 7.55 5.65
C SER A 79 -6.50 8.67 5.41
N GLY A 80 -6.74 9.55 4.43
CA GLY A 80 -5.77 10.55 3.97
C GLY A 80 -4.61 9.98 3.13
N VAL A 81 -4.53 8.67 2.94
CA VAL A 81 -3.38 7.99 2.32
C VAL A 81 -3.80 6.85 1.38
N ASP A 82 -5.02 6.90 0.83
CA ASP A 82 -5.56 5.83 -0.03
C ASP A 82 -4.84 5.76 -1.39
N PRO A 83 -4.08 4.68 -1.68
CA PRO A 83 -3.36 4.53 -2.93
C PRO A 83 -4.26 4.11 -4.10
N HIS A 84 -5.55 3.89 -3.85
CA HIS A 84 -6.47 3.28 -4.80
C HIS A 84 -7.41 4.30 -5.43
N ILE A 85 -7.73 4.06 -6.71
CA ILE A 85 -8.79 4.74 -7.44
C ILE A 85 -9.75 3.72 -8.06
N THR A 86 -10.95 4.17 -8.42
CA THR A 86 -11.90 3.30 -9.14
C THR A 86 -11.40 3.03 -10.57
N PRO A 87 -11.80 1.90 -11.19
CA PRO A 87 -11.49 1.66 -12.60
C PRO A 87 -11.96 2.80 -13.52
N ASP A 88 -13.16 3.33 -13.29
CA ASP A 88 -13.72 4.44 -14.08
C ASP A 88 -12.89 5.72 -13.96
N ASP A 89 -12.39 6.03 -12.76
CA ASP A 89 -11.46 7.16 -12.56
C ASP A 89 -10.15 6.94 -13.32
N ALA A 90 -9.62 5.72 -13.30
CA ALA A 90 -8.39 5.38 -14.02
C ALA A 90 -8.56 5.52 -15.54
N TYR A 91 -9.67 5.00 -16.09
CA TYR A 91 -9.98 5.14 -17.52
C TYR A 91 -10.15 6.62 -17.92
N SER A 92 -10.78 7.42 -17.05
CA SER A 92 -10.94 8.86 -17.27
C SER A 92 -9.60 9.61 -17.33
N GLN A 93 -8.59 9.17 -16.58
CA GLN A 93 -7.25 9.76 -16.60
C GLN A 93 -6.41 9.32 -17.80
N ALA A 94 -6.66 8.13 -18.37
CA ALA A 94 -5.82 7.53 -19.42
C ALA A 94 -5.61 8.46 -20.63
N LYS A 95 -6.65 9.18 -21.05
CA LYS A 95 -6.57 10.16 -22.14
C LYS A 95 -5.63 11.33 -21.84
N GLY A 96 -5.61 11.81 -20.59
CA GLY A 96 -4.71 12.88 -20.15
C GLY A 96 -3.26 12.41 -20.14
N VAL A 97 -3.01 11.23 -19.56
CA VAL A 97 -1.69 10.59 -19.51
C VAL A 97 -1.16 10.29 -20.91
N SER A 98 -1.99 9.76 -21.81
CA SER A 98 -1.63 9.49 -23.21
C SER A 98 -1.14 10.76 -23.92
N ARG A 99 -1.85 11.88 -23.75
CA ARG A 99 -1.46 13.18 -24.34
C ARG A 99 -0.15 13.72 -23.78
N ALA A 100 0.12 13.50 -22.49
CA ALA A 100 1.34 13.98 -21.84
C ALA A 100 2.57 13.13 -22.15
N THR A 101 2.38 11.84 -22.43
CA THR A 101 3.47 10.87 -22.59
C THR A 101 3.71 10.41 -24.03
N GLY A 102 2.70 10.53 -24.90
CA GLY A 102 2.70 9.90 -26.21
C GLY A 102 2.41 8.39 -26.18
N ILE A 103 2.16 7.80 -25.01
CA ILE A 103 1.81 6.38 -24.89
C ILE A 103 0.38 6.17 -25.44
N PRO A 104 0.15 5.16 -26.30
CA PRO A 104 -1.17 4.87 -26.82
C PRO A 104 -2.20 4.58 -25.73
N GLU A 105 -3.39 5.18 -25.85
CA GLU A 105 -4.47 5.04 -24.86
C GLU A 105 -4.89 3.57 -24.64
N ASN A 106 -4.94 2.77 -25.70
CA ASN A 106 -5.24 1.33 -25.61
C ASN A 106 -4.21 0.56 -24.77
N TYR A 107 -2.94 0.96 -24.83
CA TYR A 107 -1.90 0.35 -24.00
C TYR A 107 -2.10 0.73 -22.52
N LEU A 108 -2.41 1.99 -22.23
CA LEU A 108 -2.72 2.43 -20.87
C LEU A 108 -3.93 1.69 -20.29
N VAL A 109 -5.00 1.52 -21.08
CA VAL A 109 -6.18 0.72 -20.69
C VAL A 109 -5.78 -0.72 -20.37
N THR A 110 -4.92 -1.33 -21.20
CA THR A 110 -4.41 -2.69 -20.94
C THR A 110 -3.65 -2.77 -19.61
N MET A 111 -2.81 -1.77 -19.30
CA MET A 111 -2.08 -1.73 -18.03
C MET A 111 -3.01 -1.54 -16.82
N ILE A 112 -4.07 -0.75 -16.97
CA ILE A 112 -5.11 -0.60 -15.94
C ILE A 112 -5.80 -1.94 -15.69
N GLU A 113 -6.22 -2.65 -16.74
CA GLU A 113 -6.87 -3.96 -16.64
C GLU A 113 -5.96 -5.01 -15.98
N LEU A 114 -4.68 -5.05 -16.35
CA LEU A 114 -3.70 -5.94 -15.72
C LEU A 114 -3.52 -5.64 -14.23
N ASN A 115 -3.57 -4.36 -13.84
CA ASN A 115 -3.51 -3.98 -12.43
C ASN A 115 -4.76 -4.47 -11.67
N ILE A 116 -5.96 -4.29 -12.24
CA ILE A 116 -7.23 -4.76 -11.66
C ILE A 116 -7.22 -6.28 -11.48
N GLU A 117 -6.81 -7.04 -12.50
CA GLU A 117 -6.81 -8.50 -12.45
C GLU A 117 -5.84 -9.02 -11.38
N ARG A 118 -4.67 -8.40 -11.24
CA ARG A 118 -3.73 -8.73 -10.14
C ARG A 118 -4.38 -8.51 -8.78
N ASN A 119 -5.07 -7.38 -8.61
CA ASN A 119 -5.75 -7.04 -7.36
C ASN A 119 -6.88 -8.02 -7.06
N ARG A 120 -7.63 -8.44 -8.08
CA ARG A 120 -8.69 -9.44 -7.98
C ARG A 120 -8.13 -10.81 -7.59
N SER A 121 -7.02 -11.24 -8.19
CA SER A 121 -6.39 -12.54 -7.89
C SER A 121 -5.90 -12.66 -6.44
N ALA A 122 -5.59 -11.52 -5.80
CA ALA A 122 -5.20 -11.46 -4.40
C ALA A 122 -6.40 -11.40 -3.42
N ASN A 123 -7.60 -11.11 -3.92
CA ASN A 123 -8.80 -11.02 -3.10
C ASN A 123 -9.46 -12.39 -2.93
N LEU A 124 -9.34 -12.97 -1.73
CA LEU A 124 -9.99 -14.23 -1.34
C LEU A 124 -11.52 -14.10 -1.17
N VAL A 125 -12.06 -12.89 -1.30
CA VAL A 125 -13.46 -12.55 -1.00
C VAL A 125 -14.14 -12.01 -2.25
N ALA A 126 -15.17 -12.72 -2.72
CA ALA A 126 -15.93 -12.39 -3.93
C ALA A 126 -16.67 -11.02 -3.90
N PHE A 127 -16.66 -10.32 -2.78
CA PHE A 127 -17.36 -9.04 -2.58
C PHE A 127 -16.43 -7.83 -2.51
N ALA A 128 -15.13 -8.01 -2.71
CA ALA A 128 -14.20 -6.90 -2.73
C ALA A 128 -14.39 -6.08 -4.02
N PRO A 129 -14.57 -4.76 -3.93
CA PRO A 129 -14.69 -3.91 -5.12
C PRO A 129 -13.38 -3.92 -5.90
N GLU A 130 -13.50 -3.77 -7.22
CA GLU A 130 -12.34 -3.57 -8.08
C GLU A 130 -11.71 -2.21 -7.81
N TYR A 131 -10.39 -2.19 -7.85
CA TYR A 131 -9.62 -0.98 -7.65
C TYR A 131 -8.33 -1.04 -8.45
N VAL A 132 -7.77 0.14 -8.71
CA VAL A 132 -6.47 0.32 -9.35
C VAL A 132 -5.50 0.89 -8.33
N ASN A 133 -4.34 0.26 -8.16
CA ASN A 133 -3.27 0.81 -7.33
C ASN A 133 -2.42 1.77 -8.15
N VAL A 134 -2.48 3.06 -7.81
CA VAL A 134 -1.89 4.12 -8.63
C VAL A 134 -0.36 4.06 -8.64
N LEU A 135 0.27 3.82 -7.49
CA LEU A 135 1.72 3.74 -7.41
C LEU A 135 2.24 2.53 -8.20
N GLU A 136 1.61 1.37 -8.04
CA GLU A 136 1.98 0.18 -8.79
C GLU A 136 1.84 0.38 -10.30
N LEU A 137 0.71 0.92 -10.76
CA LEU A 137 0.48 1.24 -12.18
C LEU A 137 1.56 2.18 -12.74
N ASN A 138 1.89 3.25 -12.00
CA ASN A 138 2.92 4.20 -12.42
C ASN A 138 4.32 3.57 -12.47
N ILE A 139 4.66 2.68 -11.54
CA ILE A 139 5.94 1.95 -11.54
C ILE A 139 6.03 1.01 -12.74
N GLU A 140 4.95 0.31 -13.08
CA GLU A 140 4.93 -0.58 -14.24
C GLU A 140 5.11 0.17 -15.55
N LEU A 141 4.43 1.30 -15.69
CA LEU A 141 4.63 2.21 -16.83
C LEU A 141 6.07 2.72 -16.88
N ALA A 142 6.67 3.03 -15.72
CA ALA A 142 8.07 3.46 -15.66
C ALA A 142 9.07 2.36 -16.02
N ARG A 143 8.78 1.10 -15.71
CA ARG A 143 9.60 -0.05 -16.15
C ARG A 143 9.53 -0.23 -17.67
N GLN A 144 8.35 -0.03 -18.27
CA GLN A 144 8.16 -0.23 -19.70
C GLN A 144 8.64 0.96 -20.55
N TYR A 145 8.51 2.19 -20.04
CA TYR A 145 8.86 3.44 -20.72
C TYR A 145 9.86 4.26 -19.88
N PRO A 146 11.09 3.75 -19.66
CA PRO A 146 12.08 4.43 -18.82
C PRO A 146 12.43 5.84 -19.34
N ASP A 147 12.40 6.06 -20.66
CA ASP A 147 12.70 7.37 -21.26
C ASP A 147 11.65 8.45 -20.91
N VAL A 148 10.39 8.04 -20.72
CA VAL A 148 9.27 8.93 -20.35
C VAL A 148 9.25 9.19 -18.84
N TYR A 149 9.65 8.18 -18.07
CA TYR A 149 9.54 8.12 -16.61
C TYR A 149 10.88 8.12 -15.88
N ALA A 150 11.92 8.68 -16.49
CA ALA A 150 13.30 8.69 -15.96
C ALA A 150 13.39 9.22 -14.51
N GLU A 151 12.43 10.04 -14.09
CA GLU A 151 12.26 10.52 -12.72
C GLU A 151 10.85 10.14 -12.22
N LEU A 152 10.77 9.20 -11.27
CA LEU A 152 9.56 8.97 -10.47
C LEU A 152 9.54 9.94 -9.28
N PRO A 153 8.38 10.53 -8.93
CA PRO A 153 8.26 11.30 -7.70
C PRO A 153 8.41 10.38 -6.48
N GLY A 154 9.19 10.86 -5.50
CA GLY A 154 9.73 10.07 -4.40
C GLY A 154 11.24 10.30 -4.20
N GLU A 155 11.95 10.74 -5.24
CA GLU A 155 13.34 11.22 -5.12
C GLU A 155 13.44 12.62 -4.49
N GLY A 156 12.57 13.56 -4.88
CA GLY A 156 12.58 14.94 -4.38
C GLY A 156 11.80 15.20 -3.08
N GLN A 157 11.13 14.18 -2.53
CA GLN A 157 10.29 14.33 -1.33
C GLN A 157 10.99 13.86 -0.03
N ARG A 158 12.17 13.23 -0.12
CA ARG A 158 12.97 12.82 1.05
C ARG A 158 13.73 13.99 1.70
N ASP A 159 13.84 15.14 1.01
CA ASP A 159 14.64 16.30 1.41
C ASP A 159 13.78 17.46 1.98
N ARG A 160 12.56 17.20 2.48
CA ARG A 160 11.72 18.21 3.14
C ARG A 160 11.21 17.74 4.49
#